data_AF-A0A8J4LM86-F1
#
_entry.id   AF-A0A8J4LM86-F1
#
_cell.length_a   1.000
_cell.length_b   1.000
_cell.length_c   1.000
_cell.angle_alpha   90.00
_cell.angle_beta   90.00
_cell.angle_gamma   90.00
#
_symmetry.space_group_name_H-M   'P 1'
#
loop_
_entity.id
_entity.type
_entity.pdbx_description
1 polymer ?
#
loop_
_entity_poly.entity_id
_entity_poly.type
_entity_poly.pdbx_seq_one_letter_code
_entity_poly.pdbx_strand_id
1 'polypeptide(L)'
;ELYLEEISDRTTEVDTECQTDAFLDRPPTPLFIPAKTGKDVATQIEEGELFDFDVEVKPILEVLIGKTVEQALLEVMEEEELAQLWAHQRAYAELRNAELAEVQRLEEQDRRYREEKERRKRQHMQMLQKQKETTEKIAARAFAQRYLADLIPSVFNNLRESGFFYDPIERDIETEFLPWLMTEVEETLERKVLGRTMLDSLICTVVEKRLDAFSHKPLSDQTEAPAEEPRPTDAAPQVAGETDAADQPVAEEEETDQPVAEEEPSRHISFLLEESD
;
A
#
# COMPACT_ATOMS: atom_id res chain seq x y z
N GLU A 1 47.44 3.67 -199.99
CA GLU A 1 46.72 2.56 -200.67
C GLU A 1 46.28 1.54 -199.62
N LEU A 2 45.28 0.70 -199.92
CA LEU A 2 44.51 -0.06 -198.93
C LEU A 2 44.29 -1.49 -199.43
N TYR A 3 45.17 -2.42 -199.06
CA TYR A 3 45.16 -3.85 -199.38
C TYR A 3 46.09 -4.60 -198.40
N LEU A 4 45.85 -5.82 -197.91
CA LEU A 4 44.61 -6.58 -197.65
C LEU A 4 44.93 -7.61 -196.52
N GLU A 5 43.93 -8.31 -195.97
CA GLU A 5 44.08 -9.19 -194.78
C GLU A 5 44.72 -10.57 -195.03
N GLU A 6 45.28 -11.16 -193.97
CA GLU A 6 45.30 -12.62 -193.76
C GLU A 6 45.26 -12.91 -192.24
N ILE A 7 44.15 -13.49 -191.73
CA ILE A 7 44.02 -13.83 -190.30
C ILE A 7 44.49 -15.28 -190.07
N SER A 8 45.77 -15.43 -189.79
CA SER A 8 46.41 -16.72 -189.55
C SER A 8 46.31 -17.17 -188.08
N ASP A 9 45.16 -17.78 -187.77
CA ASP A 9 44.96 -18.92 -186.86
C ASP A 9 46.07 -19.25 -185.83
N ARG A 10 45.80 -18.98 -184.54
CA ARG A 10 45.46 -20.04 -183.56
C ARG A 10 45.04 -19.45 -182.21
N THR A 11 43.95 -19.96 -181.64
CA THR A 11 43.59 -19.69 -180.24
C THR A 11 44.66 -20.26 -179.31
N THR A 12 45.14 -19.47 -178.36
CA THR A 12 46.06 -19.92 -177.31
C THR A 12 45.38 -20.96 -176.42
N GLU A 13 45.82 -22.20 -176.53
CA GLU A 13 45.48 -23.26 -175.58
C GLU A 13 46.10 -22.93 -174.22
N VAL A 14 45.30 -23.08 -173.15
CA VAL A 14 45.70 -22.75 -171.77
C VAL A 14 46.06 -24.04 -171.07
N ASP A 15 47.35 -24.24 -170.76
CA ASP A 15 47.79 -25.33 -169.90
C ASP A 15 47.30 -25.11 -168.47
N THR A 16 46.29 -25.87 -168.07
CA THR A 16 45.84 -25.94 -166.68
C THR A 16 46.52 -27.11 -165.97
N GLU A 17 47.57 -26.82 -165.22
CA GLU A 17 48.26 -27.82 -164.41
C GLU A 17 47.39 -28.25 -163.21
N CYS A 18 46.96 -29.51 -163.19
CA CYS A 18 46.25 -30.09 -162.04
C CYS A 18 47.22 -30.45 -160.93
N GLN A 19 47.45 -29.53 -159.98
CA GLN A 19 48.25 -29.77 -158.77
C GLN A 19 47.58 -30.83 -157.86
N THR A 20 47.93 -32.10 -158.06
CA THR A 20 47.58 -33.19 -157.14
C THR A 20 48.56 -33.26 -155.97
N ASP A 21 48.46 -32.31 -155.05
CA ASP A 21 49.13 -32.41 -153.76
C ASP A 21 48.34 -33.36 -152.82
N ALA A 22 49.03 -34.01 -151.90
CA ALA A 22 48.39 -34.90 -150.94
C ALA A 22 47.64 -34.06 -149.89
N PHE A 23 46.34 -34.34 -149.68
CA PHE A 23 45.54 -33.69 -148.65
C PHE A 23 46.07 -34.03 -147.25
N LEU A 24 46.98 -33.19 -146.74
CA LEU A 24 47.37 -33.16 -145.34
C LEU A 24 46.34 -32.32 -144.57
N ASP A 25 45.85 -32.83 -143.45
CA ASP A 25 44.92 -32.10 -142.59
C ASP A 25 45.58 -30.79 -142.13
N ARG A 26 44.96 -29.67 -142.51
CA ARG A 26 45.40 -28.34 -142.12
C ARG A 26 45.31 -28.23 -140.59
N PRO A 27 46.37 -27.78 -139.88
CA PRO A 27 46.27 -27.53 -138.46
C PRO A 27 45.13 -26.53 -138.19
N PRO A 28 44.36 -26.70 -137.08
CA PRO A 28 43.21 -25.85 -136.79
C PRO A 28 43.63 -24.39 -136.81
N THR A 29 42.89 -23.56 -137.56
CA THR A 29 43.21 -22.13 -137.68
C THR A 29 43.24 -21.49 -136.30
N PRO A 30 44.31 -20.75 -135.95
CA PRO A 30 44.40 -20.10 -134.66
C PRO A 30 43.20 -19.17 -134.46
N LEU A 31 42.60 -19.21 -133.27
CA LEU A 31 41.46 -18.39 -132.92
C LEU A 31 41.81 -16.91 -133.10
N PHE A 32 41.07 -16.20 -133.95
CA PHE A 32 41.25 -14.76 -134.12
C PHE A 32 40.73 -14.03 -132.89
N ILE A 33 41.66 -13.52 -132.08
CA ILE A 33 41.37 -12.61 -130.97
C ILE A 33 41.59 -11.19 -131.48
N PRO A 34 40.56 -10.34 -131.58
CA PRO A 34 40.71 -8.95 -131.98
C PRO A 34 41.65 -8.20 -131.02
N ALA A 35 42.53 -7.36 -131.56
CA ALA A 35 43.33 -6.46 -130.74
C ALA A 35 42.40 -5.48 -129.99
N LYS A 36 42.56 -5.37 -128.67
CA LYS A 36 41.85 -4.37 -127.86
C LYS A 36 42.16 -2.97 -128.42
N THR A 37 41.12 -2.26 -128.86
CA THR A 37 41.25 -0.88 -129.36
C THR A 37 40.62 0.08 -128.34
N GLY A 38 41.46 0.64 -127.47
CA GLY A 38 41.06 1.53 -126.39
C GLY A 38 42.21 1.72 -125.39
N LYS A 39 42.09 2.69 -124.48
CA LYS A 39 42.96 2.81 -123.30
C LYS A 39 42.15 2.37 -122.08
N ASP A 40 42.50 1.21 -121.52
CA ASP A 40 41.92 0.74 -120.26
C ASP A 40 42.40 1.67 -119.13
N VAL A 41 41.46 2.31 -118.42
CA VAL A 41 41.73 3.15 -117.24
C VAL A 41 40.90 2.61 -116.08
N ALA A 42 41.56 2.31 -114.96
CA ALA A 42 40.90 1.97 -113.72
C ALA A 42 40.87 3.19 -112.80
N THR A 43 39.70 3.46 -112.21
CA THR A 43 39.51 4.43 -111.13
C THR A 43 39.05 3.65 -109.91
N GLN A 44 39.89 3.59 -108.89
CA GLN A 44 39.57 3.02 -107.58
C GLN A 44 39.47 4.17 -106.58
N ILE A 45 38.53 4.08 -105.65
CA ILE A 45 38.44 4.98 -104.49
C ILE A 45 39.17 4.28 -103.34
N GLU A 46 40.12 4.96 -102.72
CA GLU A 46 40.93 4.39 -101.64
C GLU A 46 40.26 4.57 -100.27
N GLU A 47 40.68 3.78 -99.28
CA GLU A 47 40.14 3.85 -97.92
C GLU A 47 40.34 5.25 -97.31
N GLY A 48 39.23 5.93 -97.00
CA GLY A 48 39.21 7.28 -96.43
C GLY A 48 39.05 8.44 -97.42
N GLU A 49 39.09 8.20 -98.74
CA GLU A 49 38.98 9.27 -99.76
C GLU A 49 37.60 9.97 -99.77
N LEU A 50 36.54 9.27 -99.34
CA LEU A 50 35.16 9.77 -99.23
C LEU A 50 34.74 10.16 -97.79
N PHE A 51 35.65 10.13 -96.81
CA PHE A 51 35.29 10.34 -95.41
C PHE A 51 35.08 11.83 -95.08
N ASP A 52 33.84 12.19 -94.72
CA ASP A 52 33.50 13.51 -94.17
C ASP A 52 33.32 13.42 -92.65
N PHE A 53 34.31 13.91 -91.91
CA PHE A 53 34.29 13.93 -90.44
C PHE A 53 33.07 14.65 -89.88
N ASP A 54 32.66 15.77 -90.49
CA ASP A 54 31.57 16.59 -89.98
C ASP A 54 30.22 15.89 -90.14
N VAL A 55 30.08 14.91 -91.04
CA VAL A 55 28.89 14.06 -91.16
C VAL A 55 28.98 12.87 -90.22
N GLU A 56 30.07 12.12 -90.25
CA GLU A 56 30.21 10.84 -89.53
C GLU A 56 30.35 11.00 -88.00
N VAL A 57 30.83 12.15 -87.51
CA VAL A 57 30.94 12.42 -86.06
C VAL A 57 29.60 12.74 -85.39
N LYS A 58 28.60 13.20 -86.16
CA LYS A 58 27.29 13.62 -85.64
C LYS A 58 26.56 12.54 -84.81
N PRO A 59 26.34 11.30 -85.31
CA PRO A 59 25.66 10.27 -84.52
C PRO A 59 26.44 9.85 -83.27
N ILE A 60 27.78 9.94 -83.30
CA ILE A 60 28.61 9.63 -82.13
C ILE A 60 28.42 10.71 -81.05
N LEU A 61 28.46 11.99 -81.43
CA LEU A 61 28.24 13.11 -80.51
C LEU A 61 26.80 13.14 -79.98
N GLU A 62 25.81 12.86 -80.81
CA GLU A 62 24.40 12.79 -80.39
C GLU A 62 24.19 11.75 -79.30
N VAL A 63 24.74 10.53 -79.47
CA VAL A 63 24.65 9.46 -78.47
C VAL A 63 25.45 9.79 -77.21
N LEU A 64 26.64 10.40 -77.33
CA LEU A 64 27.45 10.79 -76.16
C LEU A 64 26.79 11.91 -75.34
N ILE A 65 26.31 12.96 -75.99
CA ILE A 65 25.64 14.09 -75.32
C ILE A 65 24.31 13.63 -74.74
N GLY A 66 23.51 12.86 -75.50
CA GLY A 66 22.25 12.31 -75.02
C GLY A 66 22.43 11.47 -73.75
N LYS A 67 23.33 10.49 -73.77
CA LYS A 67 23.59 9.63 -72.60
C LYS A 67 24.18 10.37 -71.41
N THR A 68 25.09 11.32 -71.63
CA THR A 68 25.69 12.09 -70.51
C THR A 68 24.68 13.02 -69.85
N VAL A 69 23.79 13.64 -70.62
CA VAL A 69 22.70 14.48 -70.06
C VAL A 69 21.63 13.62 -69.38
N GLU A 70 21.24 12.49 -69.98
CA GLU A 70 20.26 11.55 -69.39
C GLU A 70 20.77 10.97 -68.07
N GLN A 71 22.02 10.49 -68.04
CA GLN A 71 22.65 9.97 -66.83
C GLN A 71 22.76 11.05 -65.74
N ALA A 72 23.25 12.24 -66.07
CA ALA A 72 23.37 13.33 -65.10
C ALA A 72 22.01 13.78 -64.53
N LEU A 73 20.95 13.76 -65.34
CA LEU A 73 19.59 14.06 -64.87
C LEU A 73 19.08 13.00 -63.88
N LEU A 74 19.27 11.71 -64.19
CA LEU A 74 18.86 10.62 -63.32
C LEU A 74 19.63 10.63 -61.98
N GLU A 75 20.94 10.85 -62.02
CA GLU A 75 21.78 10.94 -60.82
C GLU A 75 21.34 12.11 -59.90
N VAL A 76 21.11 13.29 -60.46
CA VAL A 76 20.63 14.46 -59.68
C VAL A 76 19.24 14.22 -59.09
N MET A 77 18.33 13.57 -59.84
CA MET A 77 17.01 13.22 -59.31
C MET A 77 17.09 12.21 -58.16
N GLU A 78 17.93 11.19 -58.26
CA GLU A 78 18.16 10.22 -57.17
C GLU A 78 18.76 10.89 -55.93
N GLU A 79 19.75 11.78 -56.10
CA GLU A 79 20.35 12.54 -54.99
C GLU A 79 19.33 13.44 -54.28
N GLU A 80 18.46 14.13 -55.02
CA GLU A 80 17.40 14.97 -54.44
C GLU A 80 16.35 14.13 -53.70
N GLU A 81 15.92 12.99 -54.25
CA GLU A 81 14.98 12.07 -53.60
C GLU A 81 15.56 11.50 -52.29
N LEU A 82 16.82 11.04 -52.30
CA LEU A 82 17.51 10.55 -51.11
C LEU A 82 17.69 11.65 -50.05
N ALA A 83 18.04 12.87 -50.45
CA ALA A 83 18.15 14.01 -49.55
C ALA A 83 16.80 14.35 -48.87
N GLN A 84 15.69 14.31 -49.62
CA GLN A 84 14.34 14.51 -49.09
C GLN A 84 13.95 13.40 -48.10
N LEU A 85 14.21 12.13 -48.44
CA LEU A 85 13.93 10.99 -47.56
C LEU A 85 14.72 11.09 -46.23
N TRP A 86 16.00 11.44 -46.28
CA TRP A 86 16.81 11.65 -45.07
C TRP A 86 16.38 12.87 -44.27
N ALA A 87 15.91 13.95 -44.90
CA ALA A 87 15.35 15.10 -44.20
C ALA A 87 14.06 14.73 -43.46
N HIS A 88 13.16 14.01 -44.12
CA HIS A 88 11.92 13.50 -43.51
C HIS A 88 12.20 12.52 -42.36
N GLN A 89 13.14 11.59 -42.54
CA GLN A 89 13.53 10.64 -41.50
C GLN A 89 14.12 11.34 -40.27
N ARG A 90 14.95 12.37 -40.45
CA ARG A 90 15.50 13.18 -39.34
C ARG A 90 14.40 13.95 -38.60
N ALA A 91 13.53 14.66 -39.32
CA ALA A 91 12.41 15.38 -38.71
C ALA A 91 11.47 14.45 -37.91
N TYR A 92 11.18 13.25 -38.44
CA TYR A 92 10.38 12.25 -37.74
C TYR A 92 11.10 11.69 -36.48
N ALA A 93 12.42 11.45 -36.57
CA ALA A 93 13.21 10.99 -35.42
C ALA A 93 13.31 12.07 -34.33
N GLU A 94 13.48 13.34 -34.70
CA GLU A 94 13.47 14.48 -33.78
C GLU A 94 12.13 14.62 -33.06
N LEU A 95 11.01 14.59 -33.80
CA LEU A 95 9.66 14.62 -33.24
C LEU A 95 9.43 13.45 -32.28
N ARG A 96 9.72 12.22 -32.70
CA ARG A 96 9.55 11.01 -31.89
C ARG A 96 10.40 11.03 -30.61
N ASN A 97 11.61 11.60 -30.67
CA ASN A 97 12.46 11.75 -29.49
C ASN A 97 11.92 12.80 -28.51
N ALA A 98 11.34 13.90 -29.02
CA ALA A 98 10.68 14.91 -28.20
C ALA A 98 9.41 14.36 -27.52
N GLU A 99 8.55 13.65 -28.28
CA GLU A 99 7.36 12.97 -27.76
C GLU A 99 7.73 11.95 -26.66
N LEU A 100 8.76 11.14 -26.88
CA LEU A 100 9.23 10.14 -25.92
C LEU A 100 9.74 10.80 -24.62
N ALA A 101 10.48 11.90 -24.73
CA ALA A 101 10.95 12.66 -23.57
C ALA A 101 9.78 13.30 -22.79
N GLU A 102 8.74 13.80 -23.48
CA GLU A 102 7.55 14.32 -22.83
C GLU A 102 6.75 13.21 -22.11
N VAL A 103 6.55 12.06 -22.75
CA VAL A 103 5.88 10.91 -22.14
C VAL A 103 6.62 10.46 -20.88
N GLN A 104 7.95 10.32 -20.91
CA GLN A 104 8.74 9.97 -19.73
C GLN A 104 8.57 11.00 -18.59
N ARG A 105 8.59 12.31 -18.92
CA ARG A 105 8.37 13.38 -17.94
C ARG A 105 6.99 13.28 -17.29
N LEU A 106 5.95 12.98 -18.06
CA LEU A 106 4.58 12.80 -17.56
C LEU A 106 4.46 11.54 -16.71
N GLU A 107 5.00 10.40 -17.16
CA GLU A 107 5.01 9.14 -16.40
C GLU A 107 5.70 9.27 -15.03
N GLU A 108 6.81 10.02 -14.97
CA GLU A 108 7.49 10.33 -13.71
C GLU A 108 6.63 11.17 -12.75
N GLN A 109 5.94 12.18 -13.26
CA GLN A 109 5.02 13.02 -12.47
C GLN A 109 3.85 12.18 -11.96
N ASP A 110 3.28 11.35 -12.81
CA ASP A 110 2.19 10.44 -12.49
C ASP A 110 2.59 9.39 -11.44
N ARG A 111 3.83 8.87 -11.52
CA ARG A 111 4.43 7.99 -10.50
C ARG A 111 4.49 8.69 -9.15
N ARG A 112 5.07 9.89 -9.09
CA ARG A 112 5.18 10.69 -7.84
C ARG A 112 3.80 10.98 -7.25
N TYR A 113 2.84 11.43 -8.06
CA TYR A 113 1.49 11.73 -7.60
C TYR A 113 0.74 10.48 -7.10
N ARG A 114 0.92 9.33 -7.76
CA ARG A 114 0.34 8.05 -7.35
C ARG A 114 0.91 7.59 -6.01
N GLU A 115 2.22 7.66 -5.82
CA GLU A 115 2.88 7.35 -4.54
C GLU A 115 2.38 8.26 -3.41
N GLU A 116 2.29 9.58 -3.62
CA GLU A 116 1.76 10.50 -2.61
C GLU A 116 0.30 10.20 -2.27
N LYS A 117 -0.54 9.98 -3.29
CA LYS A 117 -1.95 9.62 -3.12
C LYS A 117 -2.11 8.33 -2.31
N GLU A 118 -1.25 7.34 -2.51
CA GLU A 118 -1.23 6.12 -1.71
C GLU A 118 -0.73 6.35 -0.27
N ARG A 119 0.32 7.16 -0.08
CA ARG A 119 0.80 7.55 1.26
C ARG A 119 -0.31 8.26 2.04
N ARG A 120 -1.00 9.24 1.43
CA ARG A 120 -2.14 9.96 2.02
C ARG A 120 -3.32 9.03 2.34
N LYS A 121 -3.69 8.12 1.43
CA LYS A 121 -4.73 7.09 1.70
C LYS A 121 -4.37 6.21 2.90
N ARG A 122 -3.11 5.76 2.98
CA ARG A 122 -2.63 4.90 4.07
C ARG A 122 -2.66 5.62 5.42
N GLN A 123 -2.21 6.87 5.47
CA GLN A 123 -2.29 7.74 6.66
C GLN A 123 -3.75 7.97 7.10
N HIS A 124 -4.65 8.29 6.16
CA HIS A 124 -6.06 8.52 6.47
C HIS A 124 -6.76 7.24 6.97
N MET A 125 -6.46 6.08 6.39
CA MET A 125 -6.99 4.79 6.85
C MET A 125 -6.52 4.45 8.27
N GLN A 126 -5.24 4.69 8.60
CA GLN A 126 -4.70 4.52 9.96
C GLN A 126 -5.32 5.50 10.96
N MET A 127 -5.54 6.77 10.57
CA MET A 127 -6.25 7.76 11.37
C MET A 127 -7.68 7.29 11.68
N LEU A 128 -8.41 6.83 10.65
CA LEU A 128 -9.79 6.36 10.79
C LEU A 128 -9.89 5.10 11.67
N GLN A 129 -8.93 4.16 11.56
CA GLN A 129 -8.84 3.01 12.45
C GLN A 129 -8.66 3.43 13.91
N LYS A 130 -7.66 4.29 14.20
CA LYS A 130 -7.44 4.84 15.54
C LYS A 130 -8.66 5.61 16.05
N GLN A 131 -9.32 6.38 15.19
CA GLN A 131 -10.54 7.11 15.56
C GLN A 131 -11.63 6.12 16.00
N LYS A 132 -11.91 5.08 15.22
CA LYS A 132 -12.87 4.02 15.60
C LYS A 132 -12.54 3.39 16.94
N GLU A 133 -11.29 2.93 17.13
CA GLU A 133 -10.84 2.39 18.42
C GLU A 133 -11.05 3.36 19.58
N THR A 134 -10.73 4.65 19.40
CA THR A 134 -10.94 5.66 20.45
C THR A 134 -12.42 5.88 20.74
N THR A 135 -13.28 5.92 19.72
CA THR A 135 -14.73 6.05 19.92
C THR A 135 -15.33 4.83 20.61
N GLU A 136 -14.88 3.62 20.28
CA GLU A 136 -15.29 2.36 20.93
C GLU A 136 -14.82 2.32 22.39
N LYS A 137 -13.57 2.71 22.68
CA LYS A 137 -13.03 2.82 24.05
C LYS A 137 -13.79 3.85 24.89
N ILE A 138 -14.14 5.01 24.31
CA ILE A 138 -14.94 6.04 24.98
C ILE A 138 -16.36 5.54 25.24
N ALA A 139 -17.01 4.90 24.26
CA ALA A 139 -18.34 4.33 24.40
C ALA A 139 -18.39 3.22 25.46
N ALA A 140 -17.41 2.30 25.45
CA ALA A 140 -17.29 1.23 26.45
C ALA A 140 -17.06 1.79 27.86
N ARG A 141 -16.21 2.81 28.02
CA ARG A 141 -16.03 3.52 29.29
C ARG A 141 -17.32 4.18 29.76
N ALA A 142 -18.01 4.91 28.90
CA ALA A 142 -19.26 5.60 29.26
C ALA A 142 -20.36 4.60 29.64
N PHE A 143 -20.46 3.48 28.93
CA PHE A 143 -21.37 2.37 29.25
C PHE A 143 -21.02 1.76 30.62
N ALA A 144 -19.75 1.42 30.85
CA ALA A 144 -19.30 0.86 32.13
C ALA A 144 -19.56 1.83 33.29
N GLN A 145 -19.25 3.11 33.15
CA GLN A 145 -19.51 4.13 34.18
C GLN A 145 -21.00 4.21 34.53
N ARG A 146 -21.89 4.21 33.53
CA ARG A 146 -23.34 4.23 33.77
C ARG A 146 -23.83 2.92 34.41
N TYR A 147 -23.36 1.77 33.93
CA TYR A 147 -23.74 0.47 34.47
C TYR A 147 -23.27 0.28 35.92
N LEU A 148 -22.04 0.68 36.26
CA LEU A 148 -21.53 0.61 37.64
C LEU A 148 -22.26 1.60 38.57
N ALA A 149 -22.63 2.79 38.08
CA ALA A 149 -23.36 3.79 38.86
C ALA A 149 -24.73 3.27 39.35
N ASP A 150 -25.43 2.48 38.52
CA ASP A 150 -26.71 1.87 38.89
C ASP A 150 -26.53 0.54 39.66
N LEU A 151 -25.51 -0.27 39.28
CA LEU A 151 -25.26 -1.59 39.88
C LEU A 151 -24.76 -1.49 41.32
N ILE A 152 -23.85 -0.56 41.64
CA ILE A 152 -23.25 -0.46 42.98
C ILE A 152 -24.35 -0.21 44.05
N PRO A 153 -25.22 0.81 43.96
CA PRO A 153 -26.31 0.99 44.91
C PRO A 153 -27.26 -0.22 44.96
N SER A 154 -27.59 -0.82 43.82
CA SER A 154 -28.49 -1.99 43.78
C SER A 154 -27.93 -3.20 44.52
N VAL A 155 -26.63 -3.49 44.37
CA VAL A 155 -25.97 -4.61 45.07
C VAL A 155 -25.81 -4.29 46.55
N PHE A 156 -25.38 -3.07 46.91
CA PHE A 156 -25.25 -2.67 48.31
C PHE A 156 -26.59 -2.68 49.06
N ASN A 157 -27.67 -2.25 48.43
CA ASN A 157 -29.03 -2.35 49.00
C ASN A 157 -29.44 -3.81 49.19
N ASN A 158 -29.25 -4.67 48.19
CA ASN A 158 -29.60 -6.09 48.31
C ASN A 158 -28.75 -6.83 49.37
N LEU A 159 -27.47 -6.48 49.52
CA LEU A 159 -26.60 -7.03 50.56
C LEU A 159 -26.96 -6.52 51.97
N ARG A 160 -27.51 -5.31 52.08
CA ARG A 160 -28.08 -4.75 53.31
C ARG A 160 -29.41 -5.43 53.65
N GLU A 161 -30.31 -5.59 52.69
CA GLU A 161 -31.60 -6.29 52.83
C GLU A 161 -31.44 -7.77 53.22
N SER A 162 -30.39 -8.44 52.72
CA SER A 162 -30.03 -9.81 53.12
C SER A 162 -29.26 -9.91 54.44
N GLY A 163 -29.06 -8.80 55.16
CA GLY A 163 -28.48 -8.78 56.50
C GLY A 163 -26.97 -9.01 56.57
N PHE A 164 -26.24 -8.90 55.44
CA PHE A 164 -24.79 -9.10 55.42
C PHE A 164 -24.02 -7.88 55.98
N PHE A 165 -24.61 -6.69 55.88
CA PHE A 165 -24.15 -5.49 56.58
C PHE A 165 -24.91 -5.36 57.90
N TYR A 166 -24.26 -5.71 59.01
CA TYR A 166 -24.74 -5.53 60.38
C TYR A 166 -23.87 -4.49 61.10
N ASP A 167 -24.45 -3.80 62.09
CA ASP A 167 -23.64 -3.02 63.04
C ASP A 167 -22.95 -4.01 63.99
N PRO A 168 -21.61 -3.94 64.16
CA PRO A 168 -20.92 -4.79 65.14
C PRO A 168 -21.48 -4.60 66.55
N ILE A 169 -21.88 -3.39 66.95
CA ILE A 169 -22.41 -3.10 68.29
C ILE A 169 -23.75 -3.81 68.50
N GLU A 170 -24.65 -3.76 67.52
CA GLU A 170 -25.93 -4.49 67.59
C GLU A 170 -25.70 -6.01 67.66
N ARG A 171 -24.75 -6.53 66.86
CA ARG A 171 -24.39 -7.95 66.85
C ARG A 171 -23.82 -8.39 68.21
N ASP A 172 -22.88 -7.64 68.77
CA ASP A 172 -22.24 -7.96 70.06
C ASP A 172 -23.26 -7.89 71.21
N ILE A 173 -24.22 -6.95 71.14
CA ILE A 173 -25.35 -6.89 72.08
C ILE A 173 -26.24 -8.14 71.95
N GLU A 174 -26.59 -8.55 70.73
CA GLU A 174 -27.40 -9.75 70.47
C GLU A 174 -26.70 -11.05 70.90
N THR A 175 -25.38 -11.19 70.68
CA THR A 175 -24.66 -12.46 70.86
C THR A 175 -23.92 -12.60 72.18
N GLU A 176 -23.50 -11.51 72.80
CA GLU A 176 -22.77 -11.55 74.08
C GLU A 176 -23.60 -10.96 75.23
N PHE A 177 -24.09 -9.73 75.08
CA PHE A 177 -24.78 -9.03 76.17
C PHE A 177 -26.14 -9.64 76.55
N LEU A 178 -27.01 -9.92 75.57
CA LEU A 178 -28.33 -10.49 75.86
C LEU A 178 -28.24 -11.88 76.50
N PRO A 179 -27.41 -12.84 76.02
CA PRO A 179 -27.23 -14.13 76.69
C PRO A 179 -26.61 -13.99 78.10
N TRP A 180 -25.64 -13.10 78.29
CA TRP A 180 -25.08 -12.81 79.61
C TRP A 180 -26.16 -12.27 80.57
N LEU A 181 -26.93 -11.28 80.14
CA LEU A 181 -28.02 -10.67 80.94
C LEU A 181 -29.09 -11.70 81.30
N MET A 182 -29.50 -12.55 80.35
CA MET A 182 -30.46 -13.62 80.61
C MET A 182 -29.91 -14.64 81.63
N THR A 183 -28.60 -14.94 81.58
CA THR A 183 -27.94 -15.84 82.53
C THR A 183 -27.89 -15.26 83.95
N GLU A 184 -27.55 -13.98 84.14
CA GLU A 184 -27.58 -13.35 85.47
C GLU A 184 -29.03 -13.20 85.99
N VAL A 185 -29.99 -12.92 85.10
CA VAL A 185 -31.42 -12.90 85.48
C VAL A 185 -31.87 -14.28 85.97
N GLU A 186 -31.49 -15.36 85.26
CA GLU A 186 -31.75 -16.74 85.67
C GLU A 186 -31.09 -17.02 87.03
N GLU A 187 -29.81 -16.70 87.25
CA GLU A 187 -29.16 -16.92 88.54
C GLU A 187 -29.81 -16.12 89.68
N THR A 188 -30.23 -14.87 89.46
CA THR A 188 -30.98 -14.11 90.49
C THR A 188 -32.36 -14.71 90.77
N LEU A 189 -32.99 -15.35 89.78
CA LEU A 189 -34.25 -16.05 89.96
C LEU A 189 -34.04 -17.37 90.71
N GLU A 190 -33.01 -18.15 90.38
CA GLU A 190 -32.60 -19.35 91.11
C GLU A 190 -32.27 -19.04 92.57
N ARG A 191 -31.46 -18.00 92.84
CA ARG A 191 -31.17 -17.52 94.21
C ARG A 191 -32.47 -17.18 94.97
N LYS A 192 -33.45 -16.55 94.31
CA LYS A 192 -34.77 -16.23 94.90
C LYS A 192 -35.64 -17.47 95.11
N VAL A 193 -35.64 -18.43 94.19
CA VAL A 193 -36.36 -19.70 94.31
C VAL A 193 -35.76 -20.53 95.44
N LEU A 194 -34.43 -20.70 95.48
CA LEU A 194 -33.71 -21.37 96.56
C LEU A 194 -33.99 -20.71 97.91
N GLY A 195 -33.96 -19.37 97.98
CA GLY A 195 -34.31 -18.63 99.19
C GLY A 195 -35.75 -18.87 99.66
N ARG A 196 -36.72 -18.97 98.73
CA ARG A 196 -38.10 -19.38 99.05
C ARG A 196 -38.17 -20.84 99.51
N THR A 197 -37.52 -21.78 98.84
CA THR A 197 -37.51 -23.20 99.22
C THR A 197 -36.84 -23.43 100.58
N MET A 198 -35.76 -22.70 100.87
CA MET A 198 -35.14 -22.68 102.19
C MET A 198 -36.09 -22.10 103.25
N LEU A 199 -36.76 -20.98 102.97
CA LEU A 199 -37.74 -20.39 103.89
C LEU A 199 -38.91 -21.34 104.15
N ASP A 200 -39.46 -21.99 103.12
CA ASP A 200 -40.53 -22.96 103.23
C ASP A 200 -40.11 -24.19 104.06
N SER A 201 -38.89 -24.72 103.85
CA SER A 201 -38.36 -25.81 104.69
C SER A 201 -38.10 -25.36 106.14
N LEU A 202 -37.70 -24.11 106.36
CA LEU A 202 -37.55 -23.53 107.71
C LEU A 202 -38.92 -23.37 108.40
N ILE A 203 -39.96 -22.97 107.65
CA ILE A 203 -41.35 -22.92 108.13
C ILE A 203 -41.82 -24.33 108.50
N CYS A 204 -41.63 -25.32 107.63
CA CYS A 204 -41.98 -26.72 107.91
C CYS A 204 -41.29 -27.23 109.19
N THR A 205 -39.96 -27.07 109.32
CA THR A 205 -39.23 -27.55 110.51
C THR A 205 -39.58 -26.77 111.79
N VAL A 206 -39.98 -25.49 111.70
CA VAL A 206 -40.54 -24.75 112.84
C VAL A 206 -41.94 -25.25 113.21
N VAL A 207 -42.77 -25.60 112.24
CA VAL A 207 -44.10 -26.21 112.47
C VAL A 207 -43.96 -27.60 113.08
N GLU A 208 -43.03 -28.44 112.61
CA GLU A 208 -42.70 -29.74 113.20
C GLU A 208 -42.22 -29.59 114.65
N LYS A 209 -41.23 -28.73 114.92
CA LYS A 209 -40.76 -28.45 116.30
C LYS A 209 -41.86 -27.88 117.20
N ARG A 210 -42.81 -27.12 116.66
CA ARG A 210 -44.00 -26.65 117.40
C ARG A 210 -44.94 -27.81 117.70
N LEU A 211 -45.15 -28.74 116.75
CA LEU A 211 -45.98 -29.94 116.93
C LEU A 211 -45.38 -30.88 117.99
N ASP A 212 -44.07 -31.09 117.97
CA ASP A 212 -43.32 -31.83 118.99
C ASP A 212 -43.43 -31.16 120.36
N ALA A 213 -43.27 -29.83 120.43
CA ALA A 213 -43.42 -29.05 121.65
C ALA A 213 -44.87 -28.96 122.16
N PHE A 214 -45.88 -29.20 121.32
CA PHE A 214 -47.27 -29.39 121.75
C PHE A 214 -47.54 -30.81 122.25
N SER A 215 -46.76 -31.79 121.80
CA SER A 215 -46.86 -33.20 122.21
C SER A 215 -46.22 -33.48 123.59
N HIS A 216 -45.42 -32.54 124.12
CA HIS A 216 -44.76 -32.65 125.44
C HIS A 216 -44.97 -31.40 126.31
N LYS A 217 -45.55 -31.55 127.51
CA LYS A 217 -45.77 -30.45 128.47
C LYS A 217 -46.00 -30.97 129.90
N PRO A 218 -45.64 -30.26 131.00
CA PRO A 218 -44.58 -29.24 131.24
C PRO A 218 -43.65 -29.61 132.44
N LEU A 219 -42.66 -28.74 132.78
CA LEU A 219 -42.48 -28.12 134.13
C LEU A 219 -41.14 -27.33 134.29
N SER A 220 -41.22 -26.13 134.94
CA SER A 220 -40.34 -25.54 136.00
C SER A 220 -38.80 -25.52 135.87
N ASP A 221 -38.00 -24.52 136.28
CA ASP A 221 -38.14 -23.09 136.68
C ASP A 221 -36.70 -22.46 136.82
N GLN A 222 -36.62 -21.12 137.01
CA GLN A 222 -35.49 -20.35 137.66
C GLN A 222 -34.19 -20.08 136.84
N THR A 223 -33.41 -18.98 136.99
CA THR A 223 -33.54 -17.67 137.70
C THR A 223 -32.35 -16.72 137.32
N GLU A 224 -32.59 -15.38 137.23
CA GLU A 224 -31.62 -14.22 137.31
C GLU A 224 -30.41 -14.12 136.32
N ALA A 225 -29.76 -12.96 136.03
CA ALA A 225 -29.91 -11.52 136.34
C ALA A 225 -29.11 -10.63 135.31
N PRO A 226 -29.22 -9.27 135.30
CA PRO A 226 -28.88 -8.43 134.12
C PRO A 226 -27.76 -7.37 134.26
N ALA A 227 -27.28 -6.87 133.10
CA ALA A 227 -26.56 -5.60 132.82
C ALA A 227 -26.49 -5.41 131.27
N GLU A 228 -26.30 -4.26 130.61
CA GLU A 228 -26.31 -2.82 130.96
C GLU A 228 -26.56 -1.95 129.69
N GLU A 229 -26.53 -0.61 129.79
CA GLU A 229 -26.51 0.39 128.68
C GLU A 229 -25.14 1.15 128.71
N PRO A 230 -24.57 1.74 127.61
CA PRO A 230 -25.15 2.95 126.99
C PRO A 230 -24.81 3.33 125.51
N ARG A 231 -25.81 3.90 124.81
CA ARG A 231 -25.86 5.18 124.03
C ARG A 231 -24.78 5.64 122.98
N PRO A 232 -25.12 6.62 122.09
CA PRO A 232 -24.65 6.64 120.69
C PRO A 232 -23.79 7.86 120.28
N THR A 233 -23.44 7.95 118.99
CA THR A 233 -23.11 9.22 118.30
C THR A 233 -23.64 9.25 116.85
N ASP A 234 -24.31 10.35 116.51
CA ASP A 234 -24.71 10.72 115.14
C ASP A 234 -23.53 11.11 114.23
N ALA A 235 -23.69 10.98 112.92
CA ALA A 235 -23.42 12.05 111.94
C ALA A 235 -23.80 11.63 110.50
N ALA A 236 -24.82 12.29 109.93
CA ALA A 236 -25.02 12.43 108.49
C ALA A 236 -24.06 13.53 107.94
N PRO A 237 -23.94 13.87 106.63
CA PRO A 237 -25.00 13.83 105.62
C PRO A 237 -24.63 13.43 104.16
N GLN A 238 -25.69 13.40 103.35
CA GLN A 238 -25.74 13.29 101.88
C GLN A 238 -25.23 14.57 101.17
N VAL A 239 -24.87 14.48 99.88
CA VAL A 239 -25.30 15.29 98.69
C VAL A 239 -24.69 14.55 97.46
N ALA A 240 -25.46 13.83 96.63
CA ALA A 240 -26.18 14.25 95.41
C ALA A 240 -25.31 14.83 94.26
N GLY A 241 -25.51 14.34 93.03
CA GLY A 241 -24.80 14.81 91.82
C GLY A 241 -24.78 13.79 90.69
N GLU A 242 -25.86 13.70 89.92
CA GLU A 242 -25.87 13.06 88.59
C GLU A 242 -25.19 13.99 87.56
N THR A 243 -24.51 13.44 86.54
CA THR A 243 -24.82 13.62 85.10
C THR A 243 -23.68 13.15 84.18
N ASP A 244 -23.99 12.10 83.42
CA ASP A 244 -23.93 12.00 81.94
C ASP A 244 -22.64 12.11 81.08
N ALA A 245 -22.72 11.34 79.98
CA ALA A 245 -22.19 11.54 78.62
C ALA A 245 -20.66 11.52 78.27
N ALA A 246 -20.26 10.39 77.67
CA ALA A 246 -19.69 10.25 76.31
C ALA A 246 -18.47 11.09 75.83
N ASP A 247 -17.29 10.44 75.90
CA ASP A 247 -16.52 9.83 74.77
C ASP A 247 -16.38 10.51 73.37
N GLN A 248 -15.22 10.22 72.74
CA GLN A 248 -14.82 10.38 71.31
C GLN A 248 -14.41 11.78 70.75
N PRO A 249 -13.66 11.86 69.62
CA PRO A 249 -12.39 11.15 69.35
C PRO A 249 -11.33 12.03 68.61
N VAL A 250 -10.33 11.36 68.02
CA VAL A 250 -9.18 11.87 67.23
C VAL A 250 -9.54 12.18 65.77
N ALA A 251 -8.99 13.27 65.19
CA ALA A 251 -8.36 13.33 63.85
C ALA A 251 -7.80 14.74 63.54
N GLU A 252 -6.63 14.83 62.90
CA GLU A 252 -6.42 15.34 61.52
C GLU A 252 -4.93 15.66 61.24
N GLU A 253 -4.52 15.47 59.98
CA GLU A 253 -3.17 15.71 59.46
C GLU A 253 -3.12 17.07 58.73
N GLU A 254 -1.99 17.77 58.77
CA GLU A 254 -1.73 18.92 57.87
C GLU A 254 -0.57 18.60 56.91
N GLU A 255 -0.84 18.72 55.60
CA GLU A 255 0.15 18.85 54.55
C GLU A 255 -0.23 20.10 53.73
N THR A 256 0.73 20.99 53.43
CA THR A 256 0.50 22.15 52.55
C THR A 256 1.62 22.35 51.54
N ASP A 257 1.22 22.79 50.35
CA ASP A 257 1.93 22.65 49.07
C ASP A 257 3.15 23.58 48.86
N GLN A 258 4.02 23.14 47.95
CA GLN A 258 4.99 23.99 47.25
C GLN A 258 4.48 24.31 45.83
N PRO A 259 4.70 25.52 45.28
CA PRO A 259 4.31 25.83 43.92
C PRO A 259 5.30 25.29 42.88
N VAL A 260 4.77 24.68 41.82
CA VAL A 260 5.53 24.20 40.65
C VAL A 260 5.69 25.32 39.61
N ALA A 261 6.82 25.32 38.89
CA ALA A 261 7.14 26.30 37.86
C ALA A 261 6.35 26.09 36.55
N GLU A 262 6.00 27.20 35.88
CA GLU A 262 5.51 27.20 34.49
C GLU A 262 6.70 27.26 33.51
N GLU A 263 6.81 26.30 32.60
CA GLU A 263 7.68 26.39 31.42
C GLU A 263 6.85 26.68 30.15
N GLU A 264 7.16 27.78 29.45
CA GLU A 264 6.63 28.05 28.12
C GLU A 264 7.34 27.20 27.03
N PRO A 265 6.60 26.58 26.09
CA PRO A 265 7.17 26.07 24.85
C PRO A 265 7.16 27.13 23.73
N SER A 266 7.91 28.22 23.92
CA SER A 266 8.13 29.24 22.87
C SER A 266 9.17 28.77 21.83
N ARG A 267 8.73 28.06 20.79
CA ARG A 267 9.55 27.76 19.58
C ARG A 267 8.84 28.12 18.29
N HIS A 268 9.13 29.31 17.78
CA HIS A 268 8.85 29.70 16.41
C HIS A 268 9.55 28.74 15.43
N ILE A 269 8.78 28.09 14.56
CA ILE A 269 9.33 27.40 13.38
C ILE A 269 9.53 28.44 12.30
N SER A 270 10.78 28.86 12.07
CA SER A 270 11.17 29.64 10.89
C SER A 270 11.24 28.71 9.68
N PHE A 271 10.24 28.78 8.80
CA PHE A 271 10.22 28.06 7.54
C PHE A 271 11.16 28.77 6.54
N LEU A 272 12.42 28.34 6.46
CA LEU A 272 13.31 28.73 5.38
C LEU A 272 12.94 27.91 4.13
N LEU A 273 12.31 28.59 3.17
CA LEU A 273 12.30 28.17 1.78
C LEU A 273 13.70 28.40 1.22
N GLU A 274 14.46 27.33 1.02
CA GLU A 274 15.49 27.32 -0.02
C GLU A 274 14.79 27.06 -1.36
N GLU A 275 14.54 28.13 -2.11
CA GLU A 275 14.43 28.03 -3.57
C GLU A 275 15.82 27.70 -4.11
N SER A 276 15.94 26.59 -4.84
CA SER A 276 17.11 26.29 -5.66
C SER A 276 16.74 26.43 -7.12
N ASP A 277 17.46 27.31 -7.82
CA ASP A 277 17.53 27.41 -9.28
C ASP A 277 18.06 26.10 -9.93
#